data_AF-A0A8C5X2B8-F1
#
_entry.id   AF-A0A8C5X2B8-F1
#
_cell.length_a   1.000
_cell.length_b   1.000
_cell.length_c   1.000
_cell.angle_alpha   90.00
_cell.angle_beta   90.00
_cell.angle_gamma   90.00
#
_symmetry.space_group_name_H-M   'P 1'
#
loop_
_entity.id
_entity.type
_entity.pdbx_description
1 polymer ?
#
loop_
_entity_poly.entity_id
_entity_poly.type
_entity_poly.pdbx_seq_one_letter_code
_entity_poly.pdbx_strand_id
1 'polypeptide(L)'
;MEHLPLLLLLSWFSAVTTTSPPCPKRCQCQNLSPSFTILCTKTGLLFVPAGIDRRTAELRLMDNFITTLRRRDFANMTQLLHLTLSRNTISHIVPYAFADLRGLHALHLDSNRLTAIAEEHFKGLVNLRHLILSNNQLSFIAPRSLDDFLETIEDLDLSYNNLVDVPWATVAKLSNVNTVSLDHNLIEFVPEGIFSNLHKLARLDMTSNKLKKIPPDPLFSRIPVYAKSKGSPLSSLVLSFGGNPLHCNCELVWLRRLTREDDLETCASPPELMGKYFWSIREEEFVCEPPMITHRTPKLSAPAGRGASLKCKAVGDPEPYVRWIGPDGKLVANTSRTVSYRNGTLDILAAAPADQGTFTCIASNAAGESTAPVELRVTPEGNDKGLGKWDWGLGIGNGIGNG
;
A
#
# COMPACT_ATOMS: atom_id res chain seq x y z
N MET A 1 21.60 74.97 56.60
CA MET A 1 21.13 75.91 55.57
C MET A 1 21.98 75.70 54.31
N GLU A 2 21.74 74.71 53.43
CA GLU A 2 20.48 74.30 52.74
C GLU A 2 20.08 75.33 51.66
N HIS A 3 19.63 75.02 50.43
CA HIS A 3 19.38 73.78 49.63
C HIS A 3 19.58 74.18 48.11
N LEU A 4 19.59 73.36 47.04
CA LEU A 4 19.54 71.91 46.73
C LEU A 4 20.25 71.72 45.35
N PRO A 5 20.84 70.56 44.96
CA PRO A 5 21.52 70.44 43.66
C PRO A 5 20.56 70.30 42.46
N LEU A 6 21.03 70.74 41.29
CA LEU A 6 20.28 70.73 40.04
C LEU A 6 20.16 69.30 39.47
N LEU A 7 18.94 68.76 39.40
CA LEU A 7 18.68 67.41 38.87
C LEU A 7 18.66 67.43 37.33
N LEU A 8 19.81 67.16 36.71
CA LEU A 8 19.91 66.87 35.28
C LEU A 8 19.21 65.53 34.97
N LEU A 9 18.00 65.61 34.42
CA LEU A 9 17.31 64.48 33.83
C LEU A 9 18.03 64.02 32.55
N LEU A 10 19.05 63.17 32.73
CA LEU A 10 19.64 62.40 31.65
C LEU A 10 18.57 61.49 31.05
N SER A 11 18.02 61.89 29.90
CA SER A 11 17.13 61.07 29.11
C SER A 11 17.89 59.85 28.61
N TRP A 12 17.71 58.72 29.30
CA TRP A 12 18.12 57.41 28.81
C TRP A 12 17.29 57.07 27.57
N PHE A 13 17.72 57.57 26.42
CA PHE A 13 17.46 56.92 25.14
C PHE A 13 18.18 55.57 25.18
N SER A 14 17.52 54.60 25.80
CA SER A 14 17.77 53.18 25.59
C SER A 14 17.66 52.94 24.10
N ALA A 15 18.80 52.93 23.41
CA ALA A 15 18.87 52.60 22.01
C ALA A 15 18.37 51.16 21.87
N VAL A 16 17.09 51.00 21.50
CA VAL A 16 16.51 49.70 21.20
C VAL A 16 17.21 49.22 19.95
N THR A 17 18.31 48.50 20.14
CA THR A 17 18.96 47.73 19.10
C THR A 17 17.97 46.67 18.66
N THR A 18 17.19 47.02 17.64
CA THR A 18 16.35 46.11 16.88
C THR A 18 17.26 45.11 16.19
N THR A 19 17.68 44.11 16.96
CA THR A 19 18.51 43.00 16.53
C THR A 19 17.70 42.22 15.49
N SER A 20 17.90 42.60 14.23
CA SER A 20 17.34 41.91 13.08
C SER A 20 17.63 40.42 13.25
N PRO A 21 16.62 39.54 13.25
CA PRO A 21 16.83 38.12 13.51
C PRO A 21 17.89 37.59 12.54
N PRO A 22 18.90 36.84 13.02
CA PRO A 22 20.13 36.59 12.27
C PRO A 22 19.85 35.74 11.04
N CYS A 23 19.66 36.38 9.90
CA CYS A 23 19.37 35.70 8.64
C CYS A 23 20.58 34.85 8.21
N PRO A 24 20.40 33.59 7.78
CA PRO A 24 21.51 32.78 7.29
C PRO A 24 22.20 33.44 6.09
N LYS A 25 23.54 33.48 6.07
CA LYS A 25 24.36 34.31 5.15
C LYS A 25 24.10 34.16 3.63
N ARG A 26 23.38 33.13 3.19
CA ARG A 26 23.02 32.91 1.77
C ARG A 26 21.52 33.08 1.48
N CYS A 27 20.70 33.31 2.49
CA CYS A 27 19.24 33.35 2.40
C CYS A 27 18.73 34.80 2.48
N GLN A 28 17.54 35.03 1.94
CA GLN A 28 16.78 36.26 2.14
C GLN A 28 15.73 36.01 3.23
N CYS A 29 15.65 36.88 4.23
CA CYS A 29 14.62 36.83 5.25
C CYS A 29 13.65 38.00 5.08
N GLN A 30 12.35 37.72 5.15
CA GLN A 30 11.28 38.68 4.94
C GLN A 30 10.37 38.69 6.19
N ASN A 31 10.10 39.87 6.73
CA ASN A 31 9.23 40.06 7.89
C ASN A 31 7.95 40.77 7.45
N LEU A 32 6.91 40.00 7.15
CA LEU A 32 5.64 40.44 6.58
C LEU A 32 4.55 40.19 7.62
N SER A 33 4.52 41.02 8.68
CA SER A 33 3.65 40.85 9.84
C SER A 33 2.22 40.42 9.45
N PRO A 34 1.73 39.25 9.90
CA PRO A 34 2.23 38.46 11.04
C PRO A 34 3.33 37.41 10.73
N SER A 35 3.70 37.15 9.46
CA SER A 35 4.59 36.04 9.11
C SER A 35 6.07 36.43 8.95
N PHE A 36 6.96 35.51 9.34
CA PHE A 36 8.40 35.59 9.08
C PHE A 36 8.80 34.46 8.12
N THR A 37 9.40 34.83 6.99
CA THR A 37 9.69 33.91 5.86
C THR A 37 11.18 33.89 5.56
N ILE A 38 11.76 32.71 5.39
CA ILE A 38 13.17 32.52 4.99
C ILE A 38 13.24 31.82 3.63
N LEU A 39 13.94 32.44 2.69
CA LEU A 39 14.12 31.99 1.31
C LEU A 39 15.60 31.68 1.05
N CYS A 40 15.92 30.41 0.80
CA CYS A 40 17.28 29.93 0.49
C CYS A 40 17.36 29.23 -0.89
N THR A 41 16.44 29.54 -1.79
CA THR A 41 16.32 28.91 -3.12
C THR A 41 17.57 29.10 -3.98
N LYS A 42 18.12 28.03 -4.58
CA LYS A 42 19.29 28.08 -5.49
C LYS A 42 20.57 28.63 -4.86
N THR A 43 20.80 28.35 -3.57
CA THR A 43 21.93 28.91 -2.80
C THR A 43 23.12 27.94 -2.62
N GLY A 44 23.03 26.73 -3.19
CA GLY A 44 24.08 25.71 -3.12
C GLY A 44 24.32 25.17 -1.72
N LEU A 45 23.25 25.02 -0.92
CA LEU A 45 23.32 24.46 0.43
C LEU A 45 23.51 22.94 0.39
N LEU A 46 24.50 22.45 1.14
CA LEU A 46 24.76 21.02 1.35
C LEU A 46 24.02 20.46 2.60
N PHE A 47 23.47 21.36 3.43
CA PHE A 47 22.79 21.06 4.68
C PHE A 47 21.86 22.22 5.07
N VAL A 48 20.87 21.96 5.92
CA VAL A 48 19.97 22.98 6.48
C VAL A 48 20.79 23.99 7.32
N PRO A 49 20.67 25.31 7.10
CA PRO A 49 21.41 26.31 7.88
C PRO A 49 21.05 26.30 9.37
N ALA A 50 22.04 26.17 10.25
CA ALA A 50 21.81 26.11 11.70
C ALA A 50 21.27 27.43 12.31
N GLY A 51 21.48 28.57 11.63
CA GLY A 51 21.06 29.91 12.07
C GLY A 51 19.65 30.31 11.62
N ILE A 52 18.71 29.37 11.53
CA ILE A 52 17.30 29.66 11.20
C ILE A 52 16.56 30.14 12.46
N ASP A 53 15.84 31.26 12.36
CA ASP A 53 14.95 31.74 13.43
C ASP A 53 13.81 30.74 13.63
N ARG A 54 13.55 30.34 14.88
CA ARG A 54 12.54 29.32 15.21
C ARG A 54 11.10 29.86 15.16
N ARG A 55 10.93 31.17 14.97
CA ARG A 55 9.66 31.87 14.69
C ARG A 55 9.31 31.91 13.19
N THR A 56 10.13 31.31 12.32
CA THR A 56 9.86 31.23 10.87
C THR A 56 8.56 30.48 10.60
N ALA A 57 7.62 31.15 9.93
CA ALA A 57 6.33 30.60 9.51
C ALA A 57 6.41 29.92 8.12
N GLU A 58 7.34 30.34 7.26
CA GLU A 58 7.59 29.73 5.96
C GLU A 58 9.10 29.59 5.67
N LEU A 59 9.54 28.38 5.32
CA LEU A 59 10.94 28.06 5.06
C LEU A 59 11.11 27.38 3.71
N ARG A 60 11.70 28.09 2.74
CA ARG A 60 11.98 27.56 1.39
C ARG A 60 13.47 27.25 1.23
N LEU A 61 13.79 25.96 1.13
CA LEU A 61 15.14 25.40 0.96
C LEU A 61 15.31 24.70 -0.41
N MET A 62 14.42 24.99 -1.35
CA MET A 62 14.34 24.29 -2.64
C MET A 62 15.52 24.57 -3.59
N ASP A 63 15.73 23.70 -4.59
CA ASP A 63 16.82 23.81 -5.56
C ASP A 63 18.21 23.91 -4.88
N ASN A 64 18.55 22.91 -4.04
CA ASN A 64 19.81 22.83 -3.30
C ASN A 64 20.37 21.40 -3.35
N PHE A 65 21.43 21.12 -2.57
CA PHE A 65 22.13 19.82 -2.53
C PHE A 65 22.12 19.22 -1.12
N ILE A 66 21.02 19.41 -0.38
CA ILE A 66 20.85 18.81 0.95
C ILE A 66 20.69 17.29 0.76
N THR A 67 21.40 16.48 1.55
CA THR A 67 21.38 15.01 1.46
C THR A 67 20.72 14.32 2.66
N THR A 68 20.66 15.00 3.81
CA THR A 68 20.13 14.42 5.06
C THR A 68 19.45 15.48 5.92
N LEU A 69 18.27 15.16 6.43
CA LEU A 69 17.53 16.00 7.38
C LEU A 69 17.73 15.47 8.80
N ARG A 70 18.26 16.30 9.71
CA ARG A 70 18.55 15.91 11.10
C ARG A 70 17.56 16.56 12.06
N ARG A 71 17.29 15.92 13.21
CA ARG A 71 16.38 16.47 14.23
C ARG A 71 16.68 17.91 14.67
N ARG A 72 17.96 18.29 14.82
CA ARG A 72 18.36 19.66 15.20
C ARG A 72 18.08 20.72 14.13
N ASP A 73 17.85 20.31 12.89
CA ASP A 73 17.73 21.21 11.75
C ASP A 73 16.38 21.96 11.82
N PHE A 74 15.30 21.26 12.21
CA PHE A 74 13.94 21.80 12.37
C PHE A 74 13.44 21.88 13.83
N ALA A 75 14.28 21.52 14.80
CA ALA A 75 13.93 21.52 16.22
C ALA A 75 13.30 22.85 16.70
N ASN A 76 12.31 22.75 17.59
CA ASN A 76 11.56 23.86 18.20
C ASN A 76 10.87 24.85 17.23
N MET A 77 10.72 24.53 15.94
CA MET A 77 10.06 25.41 14.96
C MET A 77 8.53 25.27 14.97
N THR A 78 7.91 25.47 16.14
CA THR A 78 6.47 25.20 16.35
C THR A 78 5.53 26.13 15.57
N GLN A 79 6.03 27.26 15.08
CA GLN A 79 5.28 28.24 14.28
C GLN A 79 5.40 28.02 12.76
N LEU A 80 6.19 27.03 12.31
CA LEU A 80 6.41 26.76 10.89
C LEU A 80 5.16 26.14 10.27
N LEU A 81 4.55 26.85 9.33
CA LEU A 81 3.34 26.44 8.60
C LEU A 81 3.70 25.74 7.27
N HIS A 82 4.70 26.24 6.54
CA HIS A 82 5.09 25.73 5.23
C HIS A 82 6.60 25.43 5.17
N LEU A 83 6.95 24.21 4.73
CA LEU A 83 8.33 23.76 4.56
C LEU A 83 8.55 23.21 3.15
N THR A 84 9.40 23.87 2.37
CA THR A 84 9.70 23.49 0.98
C THR A 84 11.14 22.98 0.84
N LEU A 85 11.29 21.67 0.67
CA LEU A 85 12.55 20.96 0.46
C LEU A 85 12.69 20.38 -0.97
N SER A 86 11.74 20.72 -1.85
CA SER A 86 11.68 20.40 -3.29
C SER A 86 13.03 20.49 -4.01
N ARG A 87 13.30 19.57 -4.93
CA ARG A 87 14.52 19.59 -5.79
C ARG A 87 15.80 19.71 -4.96
N ASN A 88 16.01 18.69 -4.13
CA ASN A 88 17.25 18.48 -3.37
C ASN A 88 17.81 17.08 -3.67
N THR A 89 18.77 16.61 -2.87
CA THR A 89 19.37 15.28 -2.99
C THR A 89 19.10 14.43 -1.75
N ILE A 90 18.00 14.67 -1.05
CA ILE A 90 17.70 14.07 0.26
C ILE A 90 17.42 12.58 0.08
N SER A 91 18.30 11.73 0.60
CA SER A 91 18.10 10.27 0.67
C SER A 91 17.74 9.78 2.07
N HIS A 92 18.01 10.59 3.10
CA HIS A 92 17.82 10.20 4.50
C HIS A 92 17.10 11.27 5.32
N ILE A 93 16.04 10.84 6.02
CA ILE A 93 15.37 11.61 7.07
C ILE A 93 15.72 10.91 8.38
N VAL A 94 16.32 11.62 9.33
CA VAL A 94 16.58 11.04 10.67
C VAL A 94 15.23 10.87 11.40
N PRO A 95 14.99 9.76 12.12
CA PRO A 95 13.83 9.58 12.98
C PRO A 95 13.50 10.83 13.81
N TYR A 96 12.21 11.21 13.85
CA TYR A 96 11.72 12.40 14.56
C TYR A 96 12.30 13.75 14.05
N ALA A 97 12.78 13.82 12.80
CA ALA A 97 13.29 15.07 12.21
C ALA A 97 12.29 16.23 12.22
N PHE A 98 10.99 15.92 12.16
CA PHE A 98 9.90 16.89 12.11
C PHE A 98 9.05 16.95 13.39
N ALA A 99 9.45 16.29 14.49
CA ALA A 99 8.59 16.06 15.66
C ALA A 99 8.08 17.32 16.39
N ASP A 100 8.77 18.45 16.21
CA ASP A 100 8.42 19.72 16.83
C ASP A 100 7.57 20.62 15.89
N LEU A 101 7.37 20.21 14.63
CA LEU A 101 6.68 20.97 13.57
C LEU A 101 5.14 20.83 13.65
N ARG A 102 4.59 20.97 14.86
CA ARG A 102 3.16 20.73 15.14
C ARG A 102 2.20 21.70 14.41
N GLY A 103 2.68 22.86 13.98
CA GLY A 103 1.91 23.83 13.19
C GLY A 103 1.97 23.64 11.68
N LEU A 104 2.72 22.64 11.18
CA LEU A 104 2.99 22.51 9.75
C LEU A 104 1.75 22.06 8.98
N HIS A 105 1.31 22.89 8.03
CA HIS A 105 0.22 22.60 7.10
C HIS A 105 0.72 22.00 5.77
N ALA A 106 1.93 22.37 5.30
CA ALA A 106 2.45 21.89 4.02
C ALA A 106 3.92 21.45 4.10
N LEU A 107 4.19 20.23 3.64
CA LEU A 107 5.52 19.65 3.52
C LEU A 107 5.77 19.20 2.06
N HIS A 108 6.68 19.89 1.39
CA HIS A 108 7.14 19.50 0.05
C HIS A 108 8.52 18.85 0.13
N LEU A 109 8.59 17.58 -0.25
CA LEU A 109 9.78 16.75 -0.35
C LEU A 109 9.97 16.23 -1.80
N ASP A 110 9.28 16.82 -2.77
CA ASP A 110 9.31 16.41 -4.17
C ASP A 110 10.72 16.49 -4.79
N SER A 111 10.95 15.71 -5.86
CA SER A 111 12.20 15.73 -6.63
C SER A 111 13.43 15.51 -5.74
N ASN A 112 13.44 14.40 -4.99
CA ASN A 112 14.50 14.02 -4.05
C ASN A 112 14.96 12.57 -4.29
N ARG A 113 15.59 11.93 -3.30
CA ARG A 113 16.20 10.59 -3.41
C ARG A 113 15.74 9.66 -2.29
N LEU A 114 14.54 9.89 -1.74
CA LEU A 114 13.97 9.06 -0.69
C LEU A 114 13.58 7.69 -1.25
N THR A 115 14.00 6.61 -0.59
CA THR A 115 13.72 5.22 -1.00
C THR A 115 12.66 4.52 -0.14
N ALA A 116 12.45 4.98 1.09
CA ALA A 116 11.40 4.47 1.98
C ALA A 116 10.94 5.51 3.01
N ILE A 117 9.68 5.41 3.44
CA ILE A 117 9.14 6.14 4.59
C ILE A 117 8.96 5.17 5.77
N ALA A 118 9.64 5.44 6.89
CA ALA A 118 9.46 4.71 8.14
C ALA A 118 8.44 5.42 9.06
N GLU A 119 7.90 4.69 10.05
CA GLU A 119 6.91 5.22 10.99
C GLU A 119 7.42 6.45 11.77
N GLU A 120 8.73 6.54 12.01
CA GLU A 120 9.39 7.63 12.73
C GLU A 120 9.50 8.95 11.95
N HIS A 121 9.36 8.93 10.63
CA HIS A 121 9.80 10.05 9.77
C HIS A 121 8.88 11.27 9.90
N PHE A 122 7.56 11.06 9.91
CA PHE A 122 6.55 12.13 9.91
C PHE A 122 5.83 12.31 11.26
N LYS A 123 6.31 11.67 12.34
CA LYS A 123 5.77 11.87 13.69
C LYS A 123 5.84 13.34 14.09
N GLY A 124 4.76 13.83 14.70
CA GLY A 124 4.57 15.22 15.16
C GLY A 124 3.82 16.13 14.19
N LEU A 125 3.60 15.72 12.93
CA LEU A 125 2.98 16.53 11.86
C LEU A 125 1.44 16.58 11.94
N VAL A 126 0.88 16.83 13.13
CA VAL A 126 -0.55 16.62 13.42
C VAL A 126 -1.53 17.53 12.67
N ASN A 127 -1.07 18.68 12.15
CA ASN A 127 -1.89 19.62 11.37
C ASN A 127 -1.65 19.56 9.85
N LEU A 128 -0.94 18.54 9.36
CA LEU A 128 -0.50 18.49 7.96
C LEU A 128 -1.68 18.31 6.99
N ARG A 129 -1.81 19.25 6.04
CA ARG A 129 -2.84 19.28 4.99
C ARG A 129 -2.30 18.85 3.63
N HIS A 130 -1.06 19.22 3.31
CA HIS A 130 -0.40 18.88 2.04
C HIS A 130 0.90 18.11 2.30
N LEU A 131 1.00 16.90 1.74
CA LEU A 131 2.22 16.08 1.75
C LEU A 131 2.60 15.72 0.31
N ILE A 132 3.61 16.41 -0.21
CA ILE A 132 4.07 16.27 -1.59
C ILE A 132 5.40 15.51 -1.59
N LEU A 133 5.38 14.26 -2.03
CA LEU A 133 6.51 13.31 -2.05
C LEU A 133 6.87 12.85 -3.48
N SER A 134 6.31 13.50 -4.49
CA SER A 134 6.44 13.09 -5.89
C SER A 134 7.86 13.17 -6.44
N ASN A 135 8.14 12.39 -7.49
CA ASN A 135 9.46 12.31 -8.12
C ASN A 135 10.56 11.95 -7.09
N ASN A 136 10.34 10.86 -6.37
CA ASN A 136 11.30 10.25 -5.45
C ASN A 136 11.61 8.82 -5.93
N GLN A 137 12.13 7.96 -5.05
CA GLN A 137 12.49 6.58 -5.36
C GLN A 137 11.80 5.60 -4.41
N LEU A 138 10.69 6.02 -3.79
CA LEU A 138 10.01 5.28 -2.72
C LEU A 138 9.53 3.92 -3.22
N SER A 139 10.04 2.84 -2.63
CA SER A 139 9.55 1.47 -2.88
C SER A 139 8.79 0.90 -1.68
N PHE A 140 8.72 1.63 -0.56
CA PHE A 140 8.04 1.20 0.67
C PHE A 140 7.59 2.38 1.53
N ILE A 141 6.39 2.29 2.09
CA ILE A 141 5.83 3.23 3.07
C ILE A 141 5.28 2.41 4.24
N ALA A 142 5.80 2.65 5.45
CA ALA A 142 5.42 1.89 6.63
C ALA A 142 3.95 2.16 7.04
N PRO A 143 3.17 1.15 7.50
CA PRO A 143 1.73 1.27 7.74
C PRO A 143 1.29 2.48 8.58
N ARG A 144 2.00 2.79 9.67
CA ARG A 144 1.64 3.86 10.61
C ARG A 144 2.37 5.19 10.38
N SER A 145 3.02 5.35 9.23
CA SER A 145 3.79 6.56 8.89
C SER A 145 2.92 7.79 8.59
N LEU A 146 1.62 7.60 8.32
CA LEU A 146 0.65 8.67 8.06
C LEU A 146 -0.35 8.88 9.21
N ASP A 147 -0.22 8.12 10.31
CA ASP A 147 -1.21 8.07 11.41
C ASP A 147 -1.42 9.40 12.14
N ASP A 148 -0.46 10.32 12.10
CA ASP A 148 -0.51 11.59 12.84
C ASP A 148 -1.46 12.62 12.19
N PHE A 149 -1.80 12.46 10.89
CA PHE A 149 -2.56 13.44 10.11
C PHE A 149 -3.75 12.85 9.33
N LEU A 150 -4.28 11.71 9.77
CA LEU A 150 -5.46 11.06 9.16
C LEU A 150 -6.69 11.98 9.10
N GLU A 151 -6.84 12.84 10.12
CA GLU A 151 -7.94 13.80 10.25
C GLU A 151 -7.64 15.17 9.63
N THR A 152 -6.42 15.42 9.14
CA THR A 152 -5.98 16.75 8.69
C THR A 152 -5.48 16.81 7.25
N ILE A 153 -5.09 15.69 6.64
CA ILE A 153 -4.61 15.69 5.24
C ILE A 153 -5.74 15.97 4.24
N GLU A 154 -5.44 16.84 3.29
CA GLU A 154 -6.31 17.29 2.19
C GLU A 154 -5.73 16.92 0.82
N ASP A 155 -4.41 16.74 0.73
CA ASP A 155 -3.66 16.61 -0.52
C ASP A 155 -2.44 15.70 -0.31
N LEU A 156 -2.44 14.53 -0.94
CA LEU A 156 -1.40 13.51 -0.83
C LEU A 156 -0.88 13.13 -2.22
N ASP A 157 0.36 13.53 -2.51
CA ASP A 157 1.02 13.26 -3.78
C ASP A 157 2.21 12.31 -3.60
N LEU A 158 2.04 11.09 -4.09
CA LEU A 158 3.05 10.01 -4.12
C LEU A 158 3.50 9.69 -5.56
N SER A 159 3.16 10.54 -6.54
CA SER A 159 3.40 10.28 -7.97
C SER A 159 4.89 10.14 -8.33
N TYR A 160 5.21 9.46 -9.43
CA TYR A 160 6.60 9.25 -9.89
C TYR A 160 7.48 8.64 -8.79
N ASN A 161 7.15 7.42 -8.38
CA ASN A 161 7.88 6.63 -7.36
C ASN A 161 7.92 5.14 -7.78
N ASN A 162 8.46 4.27 -6.92
CA ASN A 162 8.64 2.83 -7.18
C ASN A 162 7.65 1.97 -6.35
N LEU A 163 6.49 2.51 -5.96
CA LEU A 163 5.58 1.85 -5.02
C LEU A 163 4.85 0.69 -5.71
N VAL A 164 5.10 -0.53 -5.25
CA VAL A 164 4.36 -1.75 -5.65
C VAL A 164 3.08 -1.92 -4.83
N ASP A 165 3.08 -1.38 -3.61
CA ASP A 165 1.94 -1.36 -2.69
C ASP A 165 2.00 -0.08 -1.82
N VAL A 166 0.87 0.30 -1.23
CA VAL A 166 0.73 1.46 -0.34
C VAL A 166 0.01 1.04 0.95
N PRO A 167 0.09 1.80 2.07
CA PRO A 167 -0.59 1.41 3.31
C PRO A 167 -2.10 1.64 3.23
N TRP A 168 -2.81 0.80 2.45
CA TRP A 168 -4.23 0.91 2.13
C TRP A 168 -5.14 1.08 3.36
N ALA A 169 -4.89 0.31 4.42
CA ALA A 169 -5.64 0.38 5.70
C ALA A 169 -5.46 1.73 6.45
N THR A 170 -4.53 2.56 6.00
CA THR A 170 -4.28 3.93 6.48
C THR A 170 -4.83 4.95 5.49
N VAL A 171 -4.66 4.72 4.17
CA VAL A 171 -5.30 5.51 3.09
C VAL A 171 -6.82 5.53 3.23
N ALA A 172 -7.46 4.41 3.59
CA ALA A 172 -8.91 4.28 3.79
C ALA A 172 -9.47 5.09 4.99
N LYS A 173 -8.61 5.74 5.78
CA LYS A 173 -8.97 6.56 6.94
C LYS A 173 -8.83 8.07 6.70
N LEU A 174 -8.31 8.48 5.54
CA LEU A 174 -8.00 9.89 5.22
C LEU A 174 -9.28 10.68 4.88
N SER A 175 -10.24 10.74 5.80
CA SER A 175 -11.62 11.20 5.57
C SER A 175 -11.74 12.65 5.07
N ASN A 176 -10.70 13.46 5.26
CA ASN A 176 -10.61 14.85 4.81
C ASN A 176 -9.89 15.05 3.46
N VAL A 177 -9.38 13.99 2.83
CA VAL A 177 -8.57 14.10 1.61
C VAL A 177 -9.41 14.51 0.39
N ASN A 178 -8.92 15.50 -0.36
CA ASN A 178 -9.52 16.03 -1.59
C ASN A 178 -8.80 15.50 -2.84
N THR A 179 -7.47 15.35 -2.79
CA THR A 179 -6.65 14.82 -3.90
C THR A 179 -5.73 13.70 -3.41
N VAL A 180 -5.70 12.59 -4.14
CA VAL A 180 -4.72 11.51 -3.99
C VAL A 180 -4.11 11.21 -5.36
N SER A 181 -2.80 11.44 -5.49
CA SER A 181 -2.02 11.13 -6.70
C SER A 181 -1.09 9.95 -6.45
N LEU A 182 -1.32 8.85 -7.16
CA LEU A 182 -0.54 7.62 -7.14
C LEU A 182 0.08 7.31 -8.52
N ASP A 183 0.02 8.23 -9.47
CA ASP A 183 0.42 7.99 -10.85
C ASP A 183 1.94 7.74 -11.00
N HIS A 184 2.33 7.08 -12.10
CA HIS A 184 3.72 6.73 -12.39
C HIS A 184 4.40 5.96 -11.23
N ASN A 185 3.76 4.86 -10.83
CA ASN A 185 4.22 3.92 -9.81
C ASN A 185 4.15 2.48 -10.34
N LEU A 186 4.29 1.48 -9.45
CA LEU A 186 4.30 0.06 -9.78
C LEU A 186 3.12 -0.71 -9.15
N ILE A 187 2.05 -0.02 -8.75
CA ILE A 187 0.96 -0.59 -7.95
C ILE A 187 0.21 -1.65 -8.76
N GLU A 188 0.17 -2.89 -8.25
CA GLU A 188 -0.41 -4.05 -8.97
C GLU A 188 -1.92 -4.25 -8.72
N PHE A 189 -2.41 -3.84 -7.55
CA PHE A 189 -3.82 -4.03 -7.15
C PHE A 189 -4.32 -2.90 -6.24
N VAL A 190 -5.64 -2.78 -6.16
CA VAL A 190 -6.38 -1.92 -5.21
C VAL A 190 -7.34 -2.82 -4.42
N PRO A 191 -7.41 -2.75 -3.08
CA PRO A 191 -8.39 -3.53 -2.31
C PRO A 191 -9.84 -3.05 -2.53
N GLU A 192 -10.79 -3.98 -2.42
CA GLU A 192 -12.23 -3.66 -2.52
C GLU A 192 -12.70 -2.74 -1.39
N GLY A 193 -13.56 -1.77 -1.72
CA GLY A 193 -14.16 -0.83 -0.76
C GLY A 193 -13.19 0.13 -0.08
N ILE A 194 -11.93 0.20 -0.52
CA ILE A 194 -10.86 0.94 0.18
C ILE A 194 -11.02 2.46 0.14
N PHE A 195 -11.81 2.99 -0.79
CA PHE A 195 -12.07 4.42 -0.92
C PHE A 195 -13.45 4.84 -0.40
N SER A 196 -14.27 3.89 0.06
CA SER A 196 -15.65 4.10 0.51
C SER A 196 -15.87 5.24 1.51
N ASN A 197 -14.91 5.47 2.43
CA ASN A 197 -14.96 6.54 3.44
C ASN A 197 -14.43 7.91 2.95
N LEU A 198 -13.85 7.99 1.74
CA LEU A 198 -13.18 9.20 1.24
C LEU A 198 -14.18 10.17 0.60
N HIS A 199 -15.19 10.55 1.36
CA HIS A 199 -16.34 11.32 0.88
C HIS A 199 -16.00 12.70 0.32
N LYS A 200 -14.85 13.28 0.70
CA LYS A 200 -14.34 14.54 0.16
C LYS A 200 -13.49 14.40 -1.12
N LEU A 201 -13.05 13.20 -1.47
CA LEU A 201 -12.12 12.99 -2.59
C LEU A 201 -12.74 13.52 -3.88
N ALA A 202 -12.03 14.42 -4.55
CA ALA A 202 -12.42 15.06 -5.80
C ALA A 202 -11.50 14.65 -6.96
N ARG A 203 -10.25 14.25 -6.68
CA ARG A 203 -9.34 13.65 -7.66
C ARG A 203 -8.65 12.41 -7.10
N LEU A 204 -8.71 11.31 -7.85
CA LEU A 204 -7.88 10.11 -7.69
C LEU A 204 -7.14 9.84 -8.99
N ASP A 205 -5.81 9.97 -8.98
CA ASP A 205 -4.98 9.60 -10.13
C ASP A 205 -4.21 8.31 -9.86
N MET A 206 -4.37 7.32 -10.74
CA MET A 206 -3.67 6.03 -10.71
C MET A 206 -3.01 5.71 -12.07
N THR A 207 -2.82 6.72 -12.91
CA THR A 207 -2.26 6.59 -14.27
C THR A 207 -0.86 5.95 -14.24
N SER A 208 -0.47 5.21 -15.28
CA SER A 208 0.87 4.62 -15.43
C SER A 208 1.31 3.72 -14.26
N ASN A 209 0.44 2.80 -13.82
CA ASN A 209 0.73 1.82 -12.77
C ASN A 209 0.82 0.37 -13.33
N LYS A 210 0.55 -0.65 -12.51
CA LYS A 210 0.51 -2.07 -12.90
C LYS A 210 -0.86 -2.70 -12.62
N LEU A 211 -1.90 -1.87 -12.47
CA LEU A 211 -3.25 -2.32 -12.14
C LEU A 211 -3.84 -3.17 -13.27
N LYS A 212 -4.14 -4.43 -12.96
CA LYS A 212 -4.92 -5.30 -13.86
C LYS A 212 -6.41 -4.96 -13.83
N LYS A 213 -6.93 -4.55 -12.68
CA LYS A 213 -8.33 -4.13 -12.49
C LYS A 213 -8.45 -3.04 -11.43
N ILE A 214 -9.59 -2.34 -11.46
CA ILE A 214 -10.04 -1.46 -10.38
C ILE A 214 -11.31 -2.09 -9.80
N PRO A 215 -11.39 -2.35 -8.49
CA PRO A 215 -12.59 -2.90 -7.87
C PRO A 215 -13.74 -1.88 -7.88
N PRO A 216 -15.02 -2.32 -7.89
CA PRO A 216 -16.14 -1.44 -7.60
C PRO A 216 -15.99 -0.81 -6.20
N ASP A 217 -16.25 0.49 -6.10
CA ASP A 217 -16.31 1.23 -4.83
C ASP A 217 -17.47 2.24 -4.89
N PRO A 218 -18.30 2.39 -3.83
CA PRO A 218 -19.36 3.40 -3.78
C PRO A 218 -18.91 4.82 -4.15
N LEU A 219 -17.65 5.19 -3.92
CA LEU A 219 -17.05 6.45 -4.35
C LEU A 219 -17.23 6.72 -5.85
N PHE A 220 -17.10 5.70 -6.72
CA PHE A 220 -17.11 5.87 -8.17
C PHE A 220 -18.50 6.21 -8.74
N SER A 221 -19.57 6.08 -7.94
CA SER A 221 -20.89 6.62 -8.29
C SER A 221 -20.94 8.15 -8.42
N ARG A 222 -19.91 8.85 -7.92
CA ARG A 222 -19.72 10.31 -8.04
C ARG A 222 -19.01 10.75 -9.34
N ILE A 223 -18.63 9.81 -10.21
CA ILE A 223 -18.03 10.14 -11.52
C ILE A 223 -19.14 10.71 -12.43
N PRO A 224 -18.94 11.86 -13.08
CA PRO A 224 -19.98 12.49 -13.88
C PRO A 224 -20.21 11.75 -15.21
N VAL A 225 -21.42 11.20 -15.38
CA VAL A 225 -21.93 10.53 -16.60
C VAL A 225 -21.89 11.44 -17.84
N TYR A 226 -21.81 12.77 -17.66
CA TYR A 226 -21.59 13.73 -18.74
C TYR A 226 -20.62 14.82 -18.31
N ALA A 227 -19.37 14.73 -18.77
CA ALA A 227 -18.48 15.88 -18.84
C ALA A 227 -18.92 16.77 -20.02
N LYS A 228 -19.72 17.82 -19.75
CA LYS A 228 -19.82 18.96 -20.66
C LYS A 228 -18.83 20.02 -20.22
N SER A 229 -18.02 20.48 -21.18
CA SER A 229 -17.05 21.55 -20.97
C SER A 229 -17.72 22.80 -20.37
N LYS A 230 -17.16 23.28 -19.26
CA LYS A 230 -17.69 24.29 -18.32
C LYS A 230 -18.84 23.78 -17.42
N GLY A 231 -18.53 23.58 -16.14
CA GLY A 231 -19.53 23.59 -15.07
C GLY A 231 -19.85 22.24 -14.40
N SER A 232 -18.92 21.28 -14.38
CA SER A 232 -19.04 20.09 -13.51
C SER A 232 -19.33 20.51 -12.05
N PRO A 233 -20.24 19.83 -11.34
CA PRO A 233 -20.57 20.19 -9.96
C PRO A 233 -19.34 20.00 -9.06
N LEU A 234 -19.17 20.85 -8.05
CA LEU A 234 -18.01 20.88 -7.14
C LEU A 234 -17.75 19.57 -6.36
N SER A 235 -18.67 18.61 -6.43
CA SER A 235 -18.58 17.28 -5.81
C SER A 235 -18.27 16.13 -6.79
N SER A 236 -18.10 16.39 -8.10
CA SER A 236 -17.81 15.36 -9.10
C SER A 236 -16.41 14.78 -8.90
N LEU A 237 -16.30 13.44 -8.90
CA LEU A 237 -15.00 12.77 -8.83
C LEU A 237 -14.32 12.72 -10.20
N VAL A 238 -13.07 13.17 -10.26
CA VAL A 238 -12.13 12.89 -11.35
C VAL A 238 -11.33 11.64 -10.98
N LEU A 239 -11.56 10.55 -11.72
CA LEU A 239 -10.71 9.36 -11.71
C LEU A 239 -9.83 9.37 -12.98
N SER A 240 -8.55 9.06 -12.85
CA SER A 240 -7.64 8.80 -13.99
C SER A 240 -6.97 7.42 -13.82
N PHE A 241 -6.91 6.61 -14.87
CA PHE A 241 -6.33 5.26 -14.80
C PHE A 241 -5.64 4.77 -16.09
N GLY A 242 -5.34 5.66 -17.03
CA GLY A 242 -4.63 5.33 -18.26
C GLY A 242 -3.23 4.74 -18.03
N GLY A 243 -2.63 4.14 -19.07
CA GLY A 243 -1.28 3.54 -18.97
C GLY A 243 -1.16 2.32 -18.05
N ASN A 244 -2.27 1.74 -17.58
CA ASN A 244 -2.31 0.51 -16.80
C ASN A 244 -2.48 -0.74 -17.70
N PRO A 245 -1.90 -1.90 -17.31
CA PRO A 245 -2.03 -3.16 -18.05
C PRO A 245 -3.38 -3.84 -17.74
N LEU A 246 -4.48 -3.23 -18.18
CA LEU A 246 -5.83 -3.65 -17.83
C LEU A 246 -6.18 -5.05 -18.36
N HIS A 247 -6.82 -5.85 -17.51
CA HIS A 247 -7.36 -7.17 -17.80
C HIS A 247 -8.87 -7.04 -17.99
N CYS A 248 -9.29 -6.95 -19.24
CA CYS A 248 -10.63 -6.53 -19.66
C CYS A 248 -11.63 -7.69 -19.69
N ASN A 249 -11.75 -8.37 -18.56
CA ASN A 249 -12.78 -9.38 -18.31
C ASN A 249 -14.02 -8.72 -17.66
N CYS A 250 -15.00 -9.53 -17.26
CA CYS A 250 -16.23 -9.06 -16.61
C CYS A 250 -16.00 -8.24 -15.31
N GLU A 251 -14.84 -8.34 -14.65
CA GLU A 251 -14.55 -7.54 -13.44
C GLU A 251 -14.41 -6.04 -13.74
N LEU A 252 -14.19 -5.65 -15.00
CA LEU A 252 -14.16 -4.26 -15.45
C LEU A 252 -15.45 -3.80 -16.15
N VAL A 253 -16.48 -4.65 -16.26
CA VAL A 253 -17.74 -4.30 -16.93
C VAL A 253 -18.47 -3.12 -16.25
N TRP A 254 -18.33 -2.98 -14.93
CA TRP A 254 -18.89 -1.86 -14.17
C TRP A 254 -18.22 -0.52 -14.54
N LEU A 255 -16.91 -0.55 -14.80
CA LEU A 255 -16.11 0.61 -15.18
C LEU A 255 -16.42 0.97 -16.64
N ARG A 256 -16.59 -0.04 -17.51
CA ARG A 256 -17.00 0.14 -18.91
C ARG A 256 -18.40 0.76 -19.06
N ARG A 257 -19.31 0.52 -18.11
CA ARG A 257 -20.64 1.15 -18.05
C ARG A 257 -20.62 2.64 -17.71
N LEU A 258 -19.50 3.18 -17.22
CA LEU A 258 -19.35 4.62 -17.09
C LEU A 258 -19.22 5.28 -18.46
N THR A 259 -19.72 6.51 -18.58
CA THR A 259 -19.57 7.36 -19.76
C THR A 259 -18.55 8.45 -19.43
N ARG A 260 -17.47 8.50 -20.22
CA ARG A 260 -16.30 9.35 -19.99
C ARG A 260 -15.77 9.90 -21.31
N GLU A 261 -14.86 10.87 -21.20
CA GLU A 261 -13.90 11.18 -22.28
C GLU A 261 -12.86 10.05 -22.36
N ASP A 262 -12.31 9.80 -23.56
CA ASP A 262 -11.39 8.69 -23.83
C ASP A 262 -9.94 9.13 -23.51
N ASP A 263 -9.40 8.68 -22.38
CA ASP A 263 -8.02 8.96 -21.94
C ASP A 263 -7.02 7.94 -22.52
N LEU A 264 -7.39 7.25 -23.61
CA LEU A 264 -6.62 6.23 -24.33
C LEU A 264 -6.26 5.00 -23.47
N GLU A 265 -7.06 4.70 -22.45
CA GLU A 265 -6.91 3.49 -21.64
C GLU A 265 -6.98 2.24 -22.54
N THR A 266 -6.09 1.27 -22.34
CA THR A 266 -5.87 0.16 -23.29
C THR A 266 -5.86 -1.17 -22.56
N CYS A 267 -6.50 -2.19 -23.12
CA CYS A 267 -6.50 -3.54 -22.58
C CYS A 267 -5.18 -4.27 -22.91
N ALA A 268 -4.55 -4.87 -21.91
CA ALA A 268 -3.37 -5.73 -22.05
C ALA A 268 -3.74 -7.22 -22.15
N SER A 269 -4.89 -7.61 -21.63
CA SER A 269 -5.44 -8.98 -21.70
C SER A 269 -6.98 -8.94 -21.60
N PRO A 270 -7.71 -10.01 -21.94
CA PRO A 270 -7.27 -11.26 -22.58
C PRO A 270 -6.77 -11.04 -24.04
N PRO A 271 -6.12 -12.03 -24.68
CA PRO A 271 -5.47 -11.86 -25.99
C PRO A 271 -6.37 -11.28 -27.11
N GLU A 272 -7.68 -11.55 -27.04
CA GLU A 272 -8.71 -11.12 -27.98
C GLU A 272 -9.02 -9.61 -27.88
N LEU A 273 -8.68 -9.00 -26.74
CA LEU A 273 -8.86 -7.58 -26.44
C LEU A 273 -7.51 -6.82 -26.33
N MET A 274 -6.39 -7.53 -26.35
CA MET A 274 -5.05 -6.96 -26.22
C MET A 274 -4.79 -5.87 -27.29
N GLY A 275 -4.45 -4.67 -26.83
CA GLY A 275 -4.19 -3.51 -27.69
C GLY A 275 -5.43 -2.73 -28.15
N LYS A 276 -6.66 -3.16 -27.80
CA LYS A 276 -7.88 -2.36 -28.02
C LYS A 276 -7.99 -1.25 -26.95
N TYR A 277 -8.47 -0.08 -27.36
CA TYR A 277 -8.85 0.99 -26.42
C TYR A 277 -10.09 0.58 -25.61
N PHE A 278 -10.04 0.75 -24.29
CA PHE A 278 -11.02 0.28 -23.32
C PHE A 278 -12.46 0.70 -23.65
N TRP A 279 -12.66 1.97 -24.01
CA TRP A 279 -13.97 2.54 -24.35
C TRP A 279 -14.49 2.11 -25.73
N SER A 280 -13.61 1.65 -26.62
CA SER A 280 -14.00 1.18 -27.97
C SER A 280 -14.61 -0.23 -27.97
N ILE A 281 -14.27 -1.03 -26.96
CA ILE A 281 -14.77 -2.39 -26.75
C ILE A 281 -16.24 -2.31 -26.32
N ARG A 282 -17.08 -3.27 -26.73
CA ARG A 282 -18.49 -3.32 -26.32
C ARG A 282 -18.67 -4.00 -24.96
N GLU A 283 -19.77 -3.74 -24.27
CA GLU A 283 -20.01 -4.33 -22.93
C GLU A 283 -20.03 -5.86 -22.98
N GLU A 284 -20.56 -6.45 -24.06
CA GLU A 284 -20.71 -7.90 -24.24
C GLU A 284 -19.37 -8.61 -24.54
N GLU A 285 -18.30 -7.87 -24.82
CA GLU A 285 -16.94 -8.40 -24.98
C GLU A 285 -16.21 -8.60 -23.62
N PHE A 286 -16.68 -7.97 -22.53
CA PHE A 286 -16.11 -8.11 -21.18
C PHE A 286 -16.61 -9.39 -20.49
N VAL A 287 -16.16 -10.54 -21.00
CA VAL A 287 -16.55 -11.89 -20.53
C VAL A 287 -15.61 -12.36 -19.39
N CYS A 288 -16.07 -13.32 -18.58
CA CYS A 288 -15.25 -14.09 -17.64
C CYS A 288 -15.49 -15.60 -17.89
N GLU A 289 -14.48 -16.43 -17.68
CA GLU A 289 -14.58 -17.89 -17.80
C GLU A 289 -14.73 -18.56 -16.42
N PRO A 290 -15.73 -19.43 -16.20
CA PRO A 290 -15.93 -20.12 -14.93
C PRO A 290 -14.77 -21.08 -14.62
N PRO A 291 -14.48 -21.35 -13.33
CA PRO A 291 -13.30 -22.11 -12.94
C PRO A 291 -13.41 -23.58 -13.37
N MET A 292 -12.32 -24.15 -13.87
CA MET A 292 -12.21 -25.56 -14.22
C MET A 292 -11.04 -26.20 -13.47
N ILE A 293 -11.31 -27.17 -12.59
CA ILE A 293 -10.27 -27.92 -11.86
C ILE A 293 -9.58 -28.89 -12.81
N THR A 294 -8.38 -28.52 -13.28
CA THR A 294 -7.58 -29.27 -14.26
C THR A 294 -6.72 -30.36 -13.62
N HIS A 295 -6.31 -30.18 -12.37
CA HIS A 295 -5.51 -31.18 -11.65
C HIS A 295 -5.90 -31.23 -10.17
N ARG A 296 -6.04 -32.44 -9.64
CA ARG A 296 -6.22 -32.68 -8.20
C ARG A 296 -5.49 -33.95 -7.79
N THR A 297 -5.17 -34.02 -6.51
CA THR A 297 -4.61 -35.23 -5.90
C THR A 297 -5.65 -36.35 -5.96
N PRO A 298 -5.28 -37.59 -6.37
CA PRO A 298 -6.18 -38.74 -6.27
C PRO A 298 -6.38 -39.15 -4.80
N LYS A 299 -7.07 -40.27 -4.56
CA LYS A 299 -7.16 -40.92 -3.25
C LYS A 299 -5.76 -41.07 -2.63
N LEU A 300 -5.54 -40.47 -1.47
CA LEU A 300 -4.25 -40.47 -0.76
C LEU A 300 -4.35 -41.32 0.52
N SER A 301 -3.34 -42.13 0.79
CA SER A 301 -3.16 -42.83 2.07
C SER A 301 -1.91 -42.28 2.76
N ALA A 302 -2.05 -41.84 4.01
CA ALA A 302 -0.95 -41.31 4.82
C ALA A 302 -0.89 -42.02 6.20
N PRO A 303 0.30 -42.36 6.72
CA PRO A 303 0.42 -42.84 8.10
C PRO A 303 0.02 -41.75 9.12
N ALA A 304 -0.61 -42.17 10.21
CA ALA A 304 -0.83 -41.31 11.37
C ALA A 304 0.49 -40.66 11.85
N GLY A 305 0.42 -39.41 12.28
CA GLY A 305 1.60 -38.63 12.69
C GLY A 305 2.49 -38.11 11.56
N ARG A 306 2.29 -38.55 10.31
CA ARG A 306 3.03 -38.05 9.13
C ARG A 306 2.25 -36.96 8.39
N GLY A 307 2.98 -36.16 7.62
CA GLY A 307 2.39 -35.12 6.79
C GLY A 307 1.71 -35.67 5.54
N ALA A 308 0.62 -35.03 5.11
CA ALA A 308 -0.11 -35.32 3.88
C ALA A 308 -0.32 -34.02 3.09
N SER A 309 -0.13 -34.05 1.77
CA SER A 309 -0.22 -32.86 0.90
C SER A 309 -1.29 -33.06 -0.17
N LEU A 310 -2.36 -32.28 -0.09
CA LEU A 310 -3.50 -32.30 -1.01
C LEU A 310 -3.38 -31.12 -1.98
N LYS A 311 -2.98 -31.40 -3.22
CA LYS A 311 -2.87 -30.42 -4.30
C LYS A 311 -4.16 -30.36 -5.10
N CYS A 312 -4.59 -29.13 -5.41
CA CYS A 312 -5.65 -28.83 -6.36
C CYS A 312 -5.23 -27.62 -7.21
N LYS A 313 -5.52 -27.65 -8.51
CA LYS A 313 -5.29 -26.55 -9.46
C LYS A 313 -6.52 -26.37 -10.35
N ALA A 314 -6.85 -25.11 -10.61
CA ALA A 314 -7.87 -24.73 -11.57
C ALA A 314 -7.32 -23.72 -12.58
N VAL A 315 -8.05 -23.55 -13.68
CA VAL A 315 -7.89 -22.46 -14.65
C VAL A 315 -9.23 -21.75 -14.84
N GLY A 316 -9.21 -20.54 -15.39
CA GLY A 316 -10.38 -19.70 -15.63
C GLY A 316 -9.96 -18.23 -15.69
N ASP A 317 -10.90 -17.35 -16.03
CA ASP A 317 -10.71 -15.91 -16.09
C ASP A 317 -11.79 -15.23 -15.22
N PRO A 318 -11.45 -14.59 -14.09
CA PRO A 318 -10.11 -14.39 -13.53
C PRO A 318 -9.45 -15.69 -13.04
N GLU A 319 -8.14 -15.67 -12.81
CA GLU A 319 -7.39 -16.81 -12.24
C GLU A 319 -8.04 -17.28 -10.92
N PRO A 320 -8.58 -18.51 -10.83
CA PRO A 320 -9.39 -18.91 -9.68
C PRO A 320 -8.58 -19.12 -8.41
N TYR A 321 -9.04 -18.56 -7.30
CA TYR A 321 -8.48 -18.89 -5.99
C TYR A 321 -9.05 -20.22 -5.49
N VAL A 322 -8.22 -21.01 -4.79
CA VAL A 322 -8.60 -22.33 -4.27
C VAL A 322 -8.76 -22.27 -2.75
N ARG A 323 -9.86 -22.86 -2.28
CA ARG A 323 -10.19 -23.06 -0.87
C ARG A 323 -10.56 -24.53 -0.62
N TRP A 324 -10.42 -24.99 0.61
CA TRP A 324 -10.66 -26.38 0.99
C TRP A 324 -11.75 -26.50 2.05
N ILE A 325 -12.63 -27.48 1.90
CA ILE A 325 -13.58 -27.92 2.94
C ILE A 325 -13.13 -29.29 3.44
N GLY A 326 -13.11 -29.48 4.76
CA GLY A 326 -12.72 -30.72 5.42
C GLY A 326 -13.85 -31.77 5.49
N PRO A 327 -13.54 -33.00 5.94
CA PRO A 327 -14.54 -34.07 6.11
C PRO A 327 -15.67 -33.73 7.09
N ASP A 328 -15.49 -32.74 7.96
CA ASP A 328 -16.49 -32.24 8.91
C ASP A 328 -17.40 -31.13 8.33
N GLY A 329 -17.27 -30.85 7.04
CA GLY A 329 -18.03 -29.83 6.31
C GLY A 329 -17.57 -28.38 6.54
N LYS A 330 -16.49 -28.13 7.29
CA LYS A 330 -16.00 -26.77 7.57
C LYS A 330 -14.87 -26.34 6.64
N LEU A 331 -14.74 -25.02 6.45
CA LEU A 331 -13.63 -24.41 5.73
C LEU A 331 -12.31 -24.67 6.48
N VAL A 332 -11.30 -25.21 5.78
CA VAL A 332 -9.98 -25.47 6.36
C VAL A 332 -9.19 -24.17 6.48
N ALA A 333 -9.01 -23.71 7.71
CA ALA A 333 -8.17 -22.56 8.04
C ALA A 333 -6.68 -22.97 8.19
N ASN A 334 -5.80 -21.96 8.20
CA ASN A 334 -4.40 -22.16 8.55
C ASN A 334 -4.27 -22.26 10.07
N THR A 335 -3.65 -23.34 10.56
CA THR A 335 -3.53 -23.68 11.98
C THR A 335 -2.15 -24.30 12.26
N SER A 336 -1.88 -24.71 13.50
CA SER A 336 -0.71 -25.52 13.85
C SER A 336 -0.72 -26.94 13.25
N ARG A 337 -1.82 -27.38 12.63
CA ARG A 337 -1.94 -28.70 11.95
C ARG A 337 -2.16 -28.61 10.44
N THR A 338 -2.59 -27.46 9.91
CA THR A 338 -3.03 -27.31 8.52
C THR A 338 -2.49 -26.03 7.88
N VAL A 339 -1.99 -26.10 6.65
CA VAL A 339 -1.50 -24.95 5.88
C VAL A 339 -2.08 -24.99 4.47
N SER A 340 -3.01 -24.09 4.18
CA SER A 340 -3.50 -23.81 2.83
C SER A 340 -2.65 -22.71 2.18
N TYR A 341 -2.25 -22.93 0.93
CA TYR A 341 -1.38 -22.04 0.15
C TYR A 341 -2.13 -21.44 -1.05
N ARG A 342 -1.71 -20.24 -1.49
CA ARG A 342 -2.27 -19.56 -2.67
C ARG A 342 -2.22 -20.38 -3.97
N ASN A 343 -1.34 -21.38 -4.07
CA ASN A 343 -1.23 -22.28 -5.22
C ASN A 343 -2.23 -23.45 -5.21
N GLY A 344 -3.20 -23.45 -4.29
CA GLY A 344 -4.24 -24.48 -4.15
C GLY A 344 -3.81 -25.77 -3.43
N THR A 345 -2.59 -25.82 -2.89
CA THR A 345 -2.15 -26.91 -2.01
C THR A 345 -2.70 -26.72 -0.59
N LEU A 346 -3.07 -27.82 0.07
CA LEU A 346 -3.32 -27.92 1.50
C LEU A 346 -2.38 -28.99 2.08
N ASP A 347 -1.45 -28.59 2.94
CA ASP A 347 -0.66 -29.51 3.75
C ASP A 347 -1.33 -29.74 5.10
N ILE A 348 -1.47 -31.01 5.49
CA ILE A 348 -1.83 -31.47 6.83
C ILE A 348 -0.51 -31.94 7.45
N LEU A 349 -0.01 -31.22 8.46
CA LEU A 349 1.37 -31.39 8.96
C LEU A 349 1.56 -32.70 9.74
N ALA A 350 0.52 -33.15 10.43
CA ALA A 350 0.47 -34.44 11.12
C ALA A 350 -0.95 -35.00 11.02
N ALA A 351 -1.14 -36.01 10.18
CA ALA A 351 -2.43 -36.67 9.96
C ALA A 351 -2.87 -37.44 11.21
N ALA A 352 -4.12 -37.25 11.62
CA ALA A 352 -4.78 -37.97 12.70
C ALA A 352 -5.99 -38.75 12.16
N PRO A 353 -6.45 -39.82 12.83
CA PRO A 353 -7.63 -40.59 12.38
C PRO A 353 -8.90 -39.76 12.20
N ALA A 354 -9.02 -38.62 12.90
CA ALA A 354 -10.13 -37.67 12.76
C ALA A 354 -10.08 -36.84 11.47
N ASP A 355 -8.93 -36.78 10.78
CA ASP A 355 -8.79 -36.10 9.49
C ASP A 355 -9.16 -37.01 8.31
N GLN A 356 -9.48 -38.29 8.55
CA GLN A 356 -9.84 -39.25 7.50
C GLN A 356 -11.23 -38.93 6.91
N GLY A 357 -11.31 -38.88 5.58
CA GLY A 357 -12.55 -38.67 4.86
C GLY A 357 -12.34 -37.95 3.53
N THR A 358 -13.38 -37.30 3.03
CA THR A 358 -13.34 -36.53 1.78
C THR A 358 -13.08 -35.06 2.08
N PHE A 359 -11.95 -34.55 1.60
CA PHE A 359 -11.73 -33.11 1.47
C PHE A 359 -12.30 -32.65 0.12
N THR A 360 -12.96 -31.50 0.10
CA THR A 360 -13.48 -30.89 -1.14
C THR A 360 -12.63 -29.68 -1.47
N CYS A 361 -11.90 -29.74 -2.57
CA CYS A 361 -11.34 -28.55 -3.21
C CYS A 361 -12.49 -27.75 -3.83
N ILE A 362 -12.49 -26.43 -3.63
CA ILE A 362 -13.35 -25.49 -4.31
C ILE A 362 -12.46 -24.42 -4.95
N ALA A 363 -12.58 -24.26 -6.26
CA ALA A 363 -11.97 -23.17 -7.02
C ALA A 363 -13.05 -22.14 -7.35
N SER A 364 -12.77 -20.87 -7.12
CA SER A 364 -13.75 -19.77 -7.19
C SER A 364 -13.18 -18.59 -7.96
N ASN A 365 -13.98 -17.96 -8.83
CA ASN A 365 -13.68 -16.68 -9.47
C ASN A 365 -14.96 -15.87 -9.73
N ALA A 366 -14.87 -14.73 -10.42
CA ALA A 366 -16.01 -13.85 -10.70
C ALA A 366 -17.13 -14.49 -11.55
N ALA A 367 -16.85 -15.54 -12.32
CA ALA A 367 -17.83 -16.26 -13.14
C ALA A 367 -18.47 -17.48 -12.42
N GLY A 368 -17.96 -17.92 -11.27
CA GLY A 368 -18.59 -18.96 -10.47
C GLY A 368 -17.64 -19.81 -9.62
N GLU A 369 -18.10 -21.00 -9.25
CA GLU A 369 -17.33 -21.98 -8.47
C GLU A 369 -17.33 -23.36 -9.14
N SER A 370 -16.26 -24.12 -8.89
CA SER A 370 -16.09 -25.49 -9.33
C SER A 370 -15.49 -26.32 -8.21
N THR A 371 -15.97 -27.55 -8.02
CA THR A 371 -15.64 -28.36 -6.84
C THR A 371 -15.14 -29.74 -7.23
N ALA A 372 -14.21 -30.29 -6.45
CA ALA A 372 -13.73 -31.64 -6.67
C ALA A 372 -13.32 -32.35 -5.36
N PRO A 373 -13.79 -33.60 -5.13
CA PRO A 373 -13.44 -34.37 -3.95
C PRO A 373 -12.04 -35.01 -4.06
N VAL A 374 -11.38 -35.11 -2.91
CA VAL A 374 -10.10 -35.79 -2.66
C VAL A 374 -10.24 -36.61 -1.38
N GLU A 375 -10.16 -37.94 -1.47
CA GLU A 375 -10.28 -38.84 -0.32
C GLU A 375 -8.92 -39.03 0.37
N LEU A 376 -8.82 -38.65 1.64
CA LEU A 376 -7.68 -38.95 2.51
C LEU A 376 -8.02 -40.15 3.41
N ARG A 377 -7.14 -41.16 3.42
CA ARG A 377 -7.13 -42.26 4.38
C ARG A 377 -5.93 -42.12 5.32
N VAL A 378 -6.18 -42.37 6.60
CA VAL A 378 -5.13 -42.33 7.63
C VAL A 378 -4.88 -43.75 8.12
N THR A 379 -3.76 -44.33 7.70
CA THR A 379 -3.37 -45.67 8.15
C THR A 379 -2.74 -45.59 9.55
N PRO A 380 -2.89 -46.61 10.41
CA PRO A 380 -2.13 -46.71 11.65
C PRO A 380 -0.63 -46.54 11.40
N GLU A 381 0.11 -46.00 12.37
CA GLU A 381 1.57 -45.90 12.25
C GLU A 381 2.17 -47.32 12.23
N GLY A 382 2.90 -47.63 11.16
CA GLY A 382 3.44 -48.96 10.89
C GLY A 382 4.56 -49.30 11.86
N ASN A 383 4.24 -50.06 12.89
CA ASN A 383 5.20 -50.56 13.86
C ASN A 383 6.02 -51.70 13.21
N ASP A 384 7.11 -51.35 12.53
CA ASP A 384 7.90 -52.28 11.73
C ASP A 384 8.68 -53.27 12.61
N LYS A 385 8.02 -54.40 12.90
CA LYS A 385 8.57 -55.55 13.62
C LYS A 385 8.27 -56.86 12.88
N GLY A 386 8.48 -56.84 11.57
CA GLY A 386 8.38 -58.01 10.69
C GLY A 386 9.52 -59.02 10.86
N LEU A 387 9.76 -59.56 12.06
CA LEU A 387 10.69 -60.68 12.24
C LEU A 387 9.96 -62.01 11.92
N GLY A 388 10.00 -62.41 10.65
CA GLY A 388 9.33 -63.61 10.16
C GLY A 388 9.86 -64.89 10.82
N LYS A 389 9.03 -65.55 11.62
CA LYS A 389 9.34 -66.86 12.21
C LYS A 389 8.94 -67.98 11.23
N TRP A 390 9.92 -68.54 10.55
CA TRP A 390 9.74 -69.70 9.68
C TRP A 390 9.68 -70.98 10.51
N ASP A 391 8.51 -71.61 10.62
CA ASP A 391 8.36 -72.91 11.28
C ASP A 391 8.79 -74.05 10.33
N TRP A 392 9.87 -74.75 10.70
CA TRP A 392 10.36 -75.95 9.99
C TRP A 392 9.56 -77.20 10.40
N GLY A 393 8.37 -77.35 9.82
CA GLY A 393 7.54 -78.55 9.97
C GLY A 393 8.13 -79.75 9.20
N LEU A 394 8.99 -80.54 9.84
CA LEU A 394 9.52 -81.80 9.27
C LEU A 394 8.47 -82.91 9.26
N GLY A 395 7.61 -82.92 8.24
CA GLY A 395 6.76 -84.06 7.90
C GLY A 395 7.53 -85.11 7.10
N ILE A 396 8.01 -86.16 7.77
CA ILE A 396 8.57 -87.36 7.11
C ILE A 396 7.43 -88.38 6.93
N GLY A 397 7.13 -88.80 5.70
CA GLY A 397 5.99 -89.68 5.42
C GLY A 397 6.21 -90.64 4.25
N ASN A 398 5.81 -91.90 4.48
CA ASN A 398 5.65 -93.01 3.53
C ASN A 398 6.88 -93.64 2.86
N GLY A 399 6.90 -94.98 2.77
CA GLY A 399 7.91 -95.69 1.99
C GLY A 399 7.94 -97.22 2.03
N ILE A 400 6.78 -97.92 2.01
CA ILE A 400 6.54 -99.27 1.42
C ILE A 400 7.63 -100.37 1.58
N GLY A 401 7.27 -101.52 2.17
CA GLY A 401 8.11 -102.73 2.16
C GLY A 401 7.92 -103.62 0.92
N ASN A 402 8.94 -104.40 0.57
CA ASN A 402 8.93 -105.55 -0.35
C ASN A 402 10.26 -106.33 -0.18
N GLY A 403 10.21 -107.67 -0.16
CA GLY A 403 11.38 -108.55 -0.02
C GLY A 403 11.54 -109.15 1.37
#